data_AF-A0A7Y5U3N5-F1
#
_entry.id   AF-A0A7Y5U3N5-F1
#
_cell.length_a   1.000
_cell.length_b   1.000
_cell.length_c   1.000
_cell.angle_alpha   90.00
_cell.angle_beta   90.00
_cell.angle_gamma   90.00
#
_symmetry.space_group_name_H-M   'P 1'
#
loop_
_entity.id
_entity.type
_entity.pdbx_description
1 polymer ?
#
loop_
_entity_poly.entity_id
_entity_poly.type
_entity_poly.pdbx_seq_one_letter_code
_entity_poly.pdbx_strand_id
1 'polypeptide(L)'
;GRLIDDGVAAAIKYAVVLDDPSKDPYLTGLLRRVDRRRVISGMGERPAVVHLREFDLPGMTTGSGCIAPRQCRELFDACRSGDWPSAEERRARFIPLEDLRDAWGPARVLHHATELAGIAPTGPITPYVSPLTTTQAQALAPVARALREQEA
;
A
#
# COMPACT_ATOMS: atom_id res chain seq x y z
N GLY A 1 -8.29 -15.43 -18.01
CA GLY A 1 -8.50 -15.96 -16.66
C GLY A 1 -9.99 -16.07 -16.40
N ARG A 2 -10.51 -17.28 -16.16
CA ARG A 2 -11.94 -17.60 -16.31
C ARG A 2 -12.92 -16.57 -15.75
N LEU A 3 -12.79 -16.15 -14.49
CA LEU A 3 -13.70 -15.16 -13.90
C LEU A 3 -13.69 -13.79 -14.59
N ILE A 4 -12.55 -13.37 -15.14
CA ILE A 4 -12.43 -12.13 -15.93
C ILE A 4 -13.02 -12.34 -17.32
N ASP A 5 -12.73 -13.48 -17.95
CA ASP A 5 -13.18 -13.82 -19.30
C ASP A 5 -14.72 -13.99 -19.35
N ASP A 6 -15.29 -14.57 -18.29
CA ASP A 6 -16.74 -14.77 -18.08
C ASP A 6 -17.46 -13.48 -17.63
N GLY A 7 -16.74 -12.36 -17.43
CA GLY A 7 -17.30 -11.08 -16.99
C GLY A 7 -17.77 -11.02 -15.53
N VAL A 8 -17.55 -12.07 -14.74
CA VAL A 8 -17.89 -12.13 -13.31
C VAL A 8 -17.02 -11.20 -12.47
N ALA A 9 -15.75 -11.06 -12.83
CA ALA A 9 -14.80 -10.17 -12.19
C ALA A 9 -14.29 -9.11 -13.17
N ALA A 10 -14.10 -7.88 -12.69
CA ALA A 10 -13.59 -6.77 -13.51
C ALA A 10 -12.06 -6.60 -13.44
N ALA A 11 -11.45 -7.01 -12.33
CA ALA A 11 -10.02 -6.91 -12.06
C ALA A 11 -9.60 -7.85 -10.91
N ILE A 12 -8.29 -8.06 -10.76
CA ILE A 12 -7.64 -8.75 -9.65
C ILE A 12 -6.83 -7.72 -8.87
N LYS A 13 -7.10 -7.58 -7.57
CA LYS A 13 -6.20 -6.89 -6.64
C LYS A 13 -5.15 -7.87 -6.17
N TYR A 14 -3.90 -7.64 -6.53
CA TYR A 14 -2.79 -8.54 -6.26
C TYR A 14 -1.99 -8.12 -5.02
N ALA A 15 -1.97 -8.95 -3.98
CA ALA A 15 -1.36 -8.60 -2.69
C ALA A 15 -0.65 -9.77 -2.01
N VAL A 16 0.39 -10.32 -2.67
CA VAL A 16 1.28 -11.34 -2.10
C VAL A 16 2.54 -10.70 -1.56
N VAL A 17 2.80 -10.87 -0.26
CA VAL A 17 3.98 -10.30 0.42
C VAL A 17 5.22 -11.11 0.05
N LEU A 18 6.28 -10.41 -0.38
CA LEU A 18 7.58 -10.97 -0.74
C LEU A 18 8.69 -10.06 -0.18
N ASP A 19 9.83 -10.63 0.18
CA ASP A 19 11.00 -9.86 0.60
C ASP A 19 11.55 -8.98 -0.54
N ASP A 20 11.53 -9.52 -1.75
CA ASP A 20 11.95 -8.85 -2.98
C ASP A 20 10.80 -8.88 -4.00
N PRO A 21 10.05 -7.77 -4.17
CA PRO A 21 8.91 -7.74 -5.08
C PRO A 21 9.30 -7.85 -6.56
N SER A 22 10.59 -7.74 -6.93
CA SER A 22 11.04 -7.99 -8.31
C SER A 22 11.09 -9.48 -8.63
N LYS A 23 11.18 -10.33 -7.61
CA LYS A 23 11.26 -11.79 -7.72
C LYS A 23 9.92 -12.44 -7.45
N ASP A 24 8.96 -12.16 -8.33
CA ASP A 24 7.59 -12.64 -8.19
C ASP A 24 7.20 -13.67 -9.28
N PRO A 25 7.50 -14.97 -9.08
CA PRO A 25 7.09 -16.02 -10.01
C PRO A 25 5.56 -16.21 -10.04
N TYR A 26 4.86 -15.84 -8.97
CA TYR A 26 3.41 -15.99 -8.90
C TYR A 26 2.70 -14.92 -9.73
N LEU A 27 3.09 -13.65 -9.59
CA LEU A 27 2.64 -12.55 -10.45
C LEU A 27 3.00 -12.83 -11.91
N THR A 28 4.23 -13.27 -12.18
CA THR A 28 4.64 -13.69 -13.54
C THR A 28 3.71 -14.77 -14.10
N GLY A 29 3.39 -15.79 -13.29
CA GLY A 29 2.47 -16.86 -13.66
C GLY A 29 1.03 -16.40 -13.88
N LEU A 30 0.57 -15.41 -13.11
CA LEU A 30 -0.74 -14.79 -13.24
C LEU A 30 -0.85 -13.99 -14.54
N LEU A 31 0.17 -13.17 -14.86
CA LEU A 31 0.21 -12.33 -16.05
C LEU A 31 0.32 -13.11 -17.36
N ARG A 32 0.70 -14.40 -17.31
CA ARG A 32 0.58 -15.33 -18.46
C ARG A 32 -0.87 -15.75 -18.76
N ARG A 33 -1.80 -15.56 -17.82
CA ARG A 33 -3.18 -16.07 -17.87
C ARG A 33 -4.26 -15.00 -17.81
N VAL A 34 -3.90 -13.79 -17.38
CA VAL A 34 -4.79 -12.65 -17.21
C VAL A 34 -4.11 -11.43 -17.82
N ASP A 35 -4.85 -10.67 -18.64
CA ASP A 35 -4.37 -9.38 -19.17
C ASP A 35 -3.90 -8.51 -17.99
N ARG A 36 -2.65 -8.03 -18.05
CA ARG A 36 -2.05 -7.18 -17.00
C ARG A 36 -2.88 -5.94 -16.70
N ARG A 37 -3.63 -5.42 -17.68
CA ARG A 37 -4.52 -4.27 -17.50
C ARG A 37 -5.67 -4.54 -16.51
N ARG A 38 -5.87 -5.81 -16.15
CA ARG A 38 -6.86 -6.29 -15.19
C ARG A 38 -6.25 -6.63 -13.83
N VAL A 39 -4.96 -6.41 -13.61
CA VAL A 39 -4.26 -6.76 -12.36
C VAL A 39 -3.73 -5.50 -11.69
N ILE A 40 -4.23 -5.15 -10.50
CA ILE A 40 -3.89 -3.93 -9.77
C ILE A 40 -2.98 -4.28 -8.58
N SER A 41 -1.91 -3.51 -8.37
CA SER A 41 -1.03 -3.67 -7.20
C SER A 41 -1.82 -3.41 -5.90
N GLY A 42 -1.79 -4.36 -4.97
CA GLY A 42 -2.70 -4.41 -3.83
C GLY A 42 -2.09 -4.10 -2.46
N MET A 43 -0.79 -3.82 -2.37
CA MET A 43 -0.03 -3.71 -1.11
C MET A 43 0.57 -2.32 -0.88
N GLY A 44 -0.19 -1.27 -1.19
CA GLY A 44 0.26 0.10 -0.96
C GLY A 44 1.57 0.41 -1.68
N GLU A 45 2.41 1.19 -1.01
CA GLU A 45 3.60 1.81 -1.56
C GLU A 45 4.79 0.84 -1.62
N ARG A 46 4.83 -0.20 -0.77
CA ARG A 46 5.99 -1.09 -0.65
C ARG A 46 6.39 -1.72 -1.99
N PRO A 47 5.50 -2.34 -2.79
CA PRO A 47 5.88 -2.87 -4.10
C PRO A 47 5.45 -1.96 -5.26
N ALA A 48 4.85 -0.79 -5.00
CA ALA A 48 4.21 0.02 -6.04
C ALA A 48 5.14 0.33 -7.21
N VAL A 49 6.35 0.82 -6.92
CA VAL A 49 7.31 1.18 -7.98
C VAL A 49 7.70 -0.04 -8.80
N VAL A 50 8.06 -1.16 -8.15
CA VAL A 50 8.44 -2.40 -8.84
C VAL A 50 7.28 -2.95 -9.67
N HIS A 51 6.07 -3.03 -9.12
CA HIS A 51 4.88 -3.52 -9.82
C HIS A 51 4.52 -2.67 -11.06
N LEU A 52 4.61 -1.34 -10.95
CA LEU A 52 4.26 -0.45 -12.07
C LEU A 52 5.39 -0.38 -13.10
N ARG A 53 6.66 -0.53 -12.69
CA ARG A 53 7.83 -0.44 -13.58
C ARG A 53 8.17 -1.74 -14.28
N GLU A 54 8.21 -2.85 -13.56
CA GLU A 54 8.76 -4.12 -14.06
C GLU A 54 7.67 -5.07 -14.55
N PHE A 55 6.47 -4.96 -13.95
CA PHE A 55 5.32 -5.82 -14.30
C PHE A 55 4.25 -5.08 -15.11
N ASP A 56 4.45 -3.79 -15.42
CA ASP A 56 3.51 -2.94 -16.16
C ASP A 56 2.08 -2.97 -15.60
N LEU A 57 1.93 -3.07 -14.26
CA LEU A 57 0.60 -3.02 -13.65
C LEU A 57 0.03 -1.60 -13.80
N PRO A 58 -1.25 -1.43 -14.17
CA PRO A 58 -1.81 -0.11 -14.50
C PRO A 58 -2.18 0.74 -13.27
N GLY A 59 -2.03 0.22 -12.06
CA GLY A 59 -2.53 0.89 -10.87
C GLY A 59 -2.10 0.25 -9.56
N MET A 60 -2.34 0.99 -8.49
CA MET A 60 -2.11 0.58 -7.11
C MET A 60 -3.30 0.92 -6.22
N THR A 61 -3.51 0.12 -5.19
CA THR A 61 -4.39 0.42 -4.06
C THR A 61 -3.55 0.62 -2.82
N THR A 62 -3.91 1.59 -1.99
CA THR A 62 -3.18 1.94 -0.78
C THR A 62 -4.14 2.07 0.40
N GLY A 63 -3.65 1.68 1.59
CA GLY A 63 -4.29 2.09 2.84
C GLY A 63 -3.70 3.38 3.39
N SER A 64 -2.41 3.64 3.13
CA SER A 64 -1.69 4.81 3.64
C SER A 64 -2.22 6.13 3.06
N GLY A 65 -2.99 6.06 1.97
CA GLY A 65 -3.82 7.17 1.47
C GLY A 65 -4.89 7.68 2.45
N CYS A 66 -5.22 6.95 3.53
CA CYS A 66 -6.02 7.50 4.64
C CYS A 66 -5.28 8.59 5.42
N ILE A 67 -3.96 8.66 5.30
CA ILE A 67 -3.10 9.62 6.02
C ILE A 67 -2.51 10.67 5.07
N ALA A 68 -2.01 10.24 3.91
CA ALA A 68 -1.34 11.11 2.94
C ALA A 68 -1.86 10.89 1.50
N PRO A 69 -3.14 11.20 1.21
CA PRO A 69 -3.75 10.91 -0.09
C PRO A 69 -3.09 11.64 -1.27
N ARG A 70 -2.67 12.90 -1.12
CA ARG A 70 -1.95 13.65 -2.15
C ARG A 70 -0.59 13.02 -2.42
N GLN A 71 0.15 12.64 -1.40
CA GLN A 71 1.45 11.96 -1.59
C GLN A 71 1.29 10.61 -2.30
N CYS A 72 0.25 9.82 -1.99
CA CYS A 72 -0.05 8.58 -2.72
C CYS A 72 -0.36 8.86 -4.20
N ARG A 73 -1.12 9.93 -4.47
CA ARG A 73 -1.42 10.35 -5.85
C ARG A 73 -0.16 10.79 -6.59
N GLU A 74 0.71 11.55 -5.95
CA GLU A 74 1.96 12.02 -6.55
C GLU A 74 2.93 10.86 -6.83
N LEU A 75 2.99 9.85 -5.96
CA LEU A 75 3.71 8.61 -6.25
C LEU A 75 3.14 7.90 -7.49
N PHE A 76 1.82 7.74 -7.55
CA PHE A 76 1.17 7.12 -8.71
C PHE A 76 1.43 7.90 -10.01
N ASP A 77 1.35 9.22 -9.97
CA ASP A 77 1.59 10.07 -11.12
C ASP A 77 3.06 9.99 -11.59
N ALA A 78 4.03 9.97 -10.67
CA ALA A 78 5.45 9.75 -10.98
C ALA A 78 5.71 8.38 -11.63
N CYS A 79 5.08 7.31 -11.10
CA CYS A 79 5.13 5.99 -11.74
C CYS A 79 4.52 6.02 -13.14
N ARG A 80 3.38 6.68 -13.32
CA ARG A 80 2.68 6.76 -14.61
C ARG A 80 3.46 7.55 -15.65
N SER A 81 4.24 8.56 -15.25
CA SER A 81 5.11 9.33 -16.14
C SER A 81 6.46 8.64 -16.39
N GLY A 82 6.75 7.52 -15.73
CA GLY A 82 8.04 6.84 -15.81
C GLY A 82 9.18 7.56 -15.08
N ASP A 83 8.87 8.51 -14.19
CA ASP A 83 9.86 9.19 -13.35
C ASP A 83 10.17 8.32 -12.12
N TRP A 84 10.92 7.25 -12.36
CA TRP A 84 11.27 6.27 -11.34
C TRP A 84 12.09 6.85 -10.18
N PRO A 85 13.05 7.78 -10.40
CA PRO A 85 13.74 8.45 -9.30
C PRO A 85 12.77 9.21 -8.37
N SER A 86 11.85 10.02 -8.92
CA SER A 86 10.86 10.71 -8.10
C SER A 86 9.91 9.73 -7.42
N ALA A 87 9.51 8.67 -8.12
CA ALA A 87 8.66 7.63 -7.54
C ALA A 87 9.31 6.93 -6.34
N GLU A 88 10.60 6.58 -6.40
CA GLU A 88 11.31 5.98 -5.27
C GLU A 88 11.48 6.95 -4.11
N GLU A 89 11.79 8.22 -4.38
CA GLU A 89 11.88 9.26 -3.33
C GLU A 89 10.55 9.39 -2.59
N ARG A 90 9.44 9.39 -3.33
CA ARG A 90 8.09 9.47 -2.77
C ARG A 90 7.72 8.21 -2.02
N ARG A 91 8.01 7.04 -2.58
CA ARG A 91 7.80 5.74 -1.94
C ARG A 91 8.52 5.65 -0.60
N ALA A 92 9.77 6.12 -0.53
CA ALA A 92 10.59 6.06 0.68
C ALA A 92 9.91 6.70 1.91
N ARG A 93 9.07 7.73 1.69
CA ARG A 93 8.29 8.42 2.73
C ARG A 93 7.30 7.51 3.45
N PHE A 94 6.77 6.50 2.75
CA PHE A 94 5.78 5.57 3.27
C PHE A 94 6.40 4.35 3.95
N ILE A 95 7.66 4.02 3.63
CA ILE A 95 8.33 2.81 4.12
C ILE A 95 8.32 2.69 5.65
N PRO A 96 8.59 3.75 6.44
CA PRO A 96 8.50 3.64 7.90
C PRO A 96 7.12 3.20 8.40
N LEU A 97 6.03 3.67 7.77
CA LEU A 97 4.67 3.24 8.13
C LEU A 97 4.40 1.81 7.65
N GLU A 98 4.81 1.48 6.42
CA GLU A 98 4.65 0.13 5.86
C GLU A 98 5.43 -0.92 6.67
N ASP A 99 6.61 -0.59 7.20
CA ASP A 99 7.40 -1.51 8.05
C ASP A 99 6.64 -1.85 9.34
N LEU A 100 5.98 -0.86 9.94
CA LEU A 100 5.12 -1.10 11.11
C LEU A 100 3.87 -1.90 10.74
N ARG A 101 3.26 -1.62 9.58
CA ARG A 101 2.09 -2.37 9.07
C ARG A 101 2.40 -3.84 8.90
N ASP A 102 3.57 -4.17 8.36
CA ASP A 102 4.01 -5.56 8.19
C ASP A 102 4.31 -6.22 9.54
N ALA A 103 4.98 -5.50 10.45
CA ALA A 103 5.36 -6.03 11.75
C ALA A 103 4.17 -6.27 12.69
N TRP A 104 3.18 -5.37 12.70
CA TRP A 104 2.12 -5.36 13.73
C TRP A 104 0.72 -5.60 13.18
N GLY A 105 0.55 -5.74 11.87
CA GLY A 105 -0.73 -5.98 11.22
C GLY A 105 -1.26 -4.72 10.53
N PRO A 106 -1.48 -4.75 9.20
CA PRO A 106 -1.76 -3.54 8.42
C PRO A 106 -3.01 -2.77 8.88
N ALA A 107 -4.10 -3.47 9.19
CA ALA A 107 -5.34 -2.86 9.63
C ALA A 107 -5.22 -2.22 11.02
N ARG A 108 -4.50 -2.88 11.95
CA ARG A 108 -4.28 -2.37 13.32
C ARG A 108 -3.47 -1.07 13.28
N VAL A 109 -2.37 -1.09 12.51
CA VAL A 109 -1.52 0.08 12.37
C VAL A 109 -2.26 1.22 11.70
N LEU A 110 -2.99 0.98 10.61
CA LEU A 110 -3.72 2.04 9.92
C LEU A 110 -4.84 2.66 10.79
N HIS A 111 -5.56 1.84 11.55
CA HIS A 111 -6.59 2.27 12.51
C HIS A 111 -6.03 3.26 13.53
N HIS A 112 -4.92 2.90 14.19
CA HIS A 112 -4.31 3.76 15.19
C HIS A 112 -3.55 4.95 14.56
N ALA A 113 -2.88 4.75 13.43
CA ALA A 113 -2.12 5.80 12.75
C ALA A 113 -3.03 6.96 12.30
N THR A 114 -4.25 6.65 11.84
CA THR A 114 -5.24 7.67 11.45
C THR A 114 -5.58 8.60 12.62
N GLU A 115 -5.81 8.05 13.81
CA GLU A 115 -6.07 8.83 15.01
C GLU A 115 -4.81 9.55 15.53
N LEU A 116 -3.67 8.87 15.59
CA LEU A 116 -2.41 9.42 16.10
C LEU A 116 -1.82 10.52 15.21
N ALA A 117 -2.10 10.45 13.91
CA ALA A 117 -1.84 11.52 12.96
C ALA A 117 -2.75 12.73 13.22
N GLY A 118 -3.86 12.58 13.94
CA GLY A 118 -4.82 13.64 14.26
C GLY A 118 -5.84 13.90 13.15
N ILE A 119 -6.19 12.88 12.36
CA ILE A 119 -7.14 12.99 11.25
C ILE A 119 -8.57 12.83 11.77
N ALA A 120 -8.84 11.75 12.50
CA ALA A 120 -10.12 11.50 13.14
C ALA A 120 -9.96 10.50 14.30
N PRO A 121 -10.76 10.60 15.38
CA PRO A 121 -10.89 9.52 16.35
C PRO A 121 -11.42 8.26 15.67
N THR A 122 -10.75 7.12 15.88
CA THR A 122 -11.14 5.84 15.26
C THR A 122 -11.89 4.92 16.20
N GLY A 123 -11.87 5.22 17.51
CA GLY A 123 -12.58 4.45 18.53
C GLY A 123 -11.98 3.06 18.76
N PRO A 124 -12.72 2.15 19.41
CA PRO A 124 -12.23 0.79 19.65
C PRO A 124 -12.05 0.04 18.34
N ILE A 125 -11.00 -0.78 18.26
CA ILE A 125 -10.83 -1.70 17.13
C ILE A 125 -11.95 -2.76 17.13
N THR A 126 -12.25 -3.30 15.95
CA THR A 126 -13.32 -4.30 15.77
C THR A 126 -13.12 -5.55 16.66
N PRO A 127 -14.20 -6.24 17.08
CA PRO A 127 -14.11 -7.49 17.82
C PRO A 127 -13.15 -8.51 17.19
N TYR A 128 -12.51 -9.31 18.04
CA TYR A 128 -11.53 -10.36 17.69
C TYR A 128 -10.20 -9.85 17.11
N VAL A 129 -9.95 -8.54 17.12
CA VAL A 129 -8.64 -7.96 16.79
C VAL A 129 -8.09 -7.26 18.03
N SER A 130 -6.89 -7.64 18.48
CA SER A 130 -6.25 -6.95 19.60
C SER A 130 -5.81 -5.55 19.17
N PRO A 131 -6.01 -4.50 20.00
CA PRO A 131 -5.46 -3.18 19.72
C PRO A 131 -3.92 -3.20 19.77
N LEU A 132 -3.28 -2.13 19.30
CA LEU A 132 -1.85 -1.96 19.57
C LEU A 132 -1.61 -1.74 21.07
N THR A 133 -0.48 -2.22 21.57
CA THR A 133 -0.06 -1.92 22.95
C THR A 133 0.30 -0.44 23.09
N THR A 134 0.34 0.07 24.32
CA THR A 134 0.78 1.45 24.58
C THR A 134 2.16 1.74 23.99
N THR A 135 3.12 0.82 24.12
CA THR A 135 4.46 0.96 23.54
C THR A 135 4.43 1.00 22.01
N GLN A 136 3.61 0.16 21.37
CA GLN A 136 3.44 0.20 19.91
C GLN A 136 2.80 1.52 19.46
N ALA A 137 1.79 2.00 20.17
CA ALA A 137 1.14 3.29 19.87
C ALA A 137 2.12 4.47 20.01
N GLN A 138 2.96 4.46 21.05
CA GLN A 138 4.01 5.47 21.26
C GLN A 138 5.05 5.45 20.12
N ALA A 139 5.43 4.27 19.64
CA ALA A 139 6.36 4.13 18.51
C ALA A 139 5.72 4.51 17.16
N LEU A 140 4.42 4.26 16.97
CA LEU A 140 3.68 4.59 15.75
C LEU A 140 3.41 6.10 15.62
N ALA A 141 3.14 6.78 16.74
CA ALA A 141 2.75 8.19 16.74
C ALA A 141 3.67 9.13 15.94
N PRO A 142 5.02 9.13 16.14
CA PRO A 142 5.90 9.98 15.35
C PRO A 142 5.90 9.62 13.85
N VAL A 143 5.79 8.33 13.50
CA VAL A 143 5.75 7.88 12.10
C VAL A 143 4.48 8.37 11.40
N ALA A 144 3.32 8.21 12.05
CA ALA A 144 2.04 8.64 11.51
C ALA A 144 1.98 10.17 11.33
N ARG A 145 2.50 10.93 12.30
CA ARG A 145 2.57 12.41 12.22
C ARG A 145 3.53 12.88 11.15
N ALA A 146 4.73 12.29 11.06
CA ALA A 146 5.70 12.64 10.02
C ALA A 146 5.12 12.41 8.61
N LEU A 147 4.38 11.31 8.40
CA LEU A 147 3.72 11.08 7.12
C LEU A 147 2.63 12.11 6.83
N ARG A 148 1.83 12.49 7.84
CA ARG A 148 0.82 13.56 7.69
C ARG A 148 1.45 14.93 7.44
N GLU A 149 2.57 15.26 8.07
CA GLU A 149 3.26 16.54 7.87
C GLU A 149 3.72 16.72 6.43
N GLN A 150 4.04 15.63 5.73
CA GLN A 150 4.36 15.68 4.32
C GLN A 150 3.14 15.85 3.41
N GLU A 151 1.92 15.62 3.91
CA GLU A 151 0.66 15.82 3.19
C GLU A 151 0.21 17.29 3.20
N ALA A 152 0.55 18.04 4.25
CA ALA A 152 0.26 19.47 4.40
C ALA A 152 0.92 20.33 3.31
#